data_AF-A0A937DL78-F1
#
_entry.id   AF-A0A937DL78-F1
#
_cell.length_a   1.000
_cell.length_b   1.000
_cell.length_c   1.000
_cell.angle_alpha   90.00
_cell.angle_beta   90.00
_cell.angle_gamma   90.00
#
_symmetry.space_group_name_H-M   'P 1'
#
loop_
_entity.id
_entity.type
_entity.pdbx_description
1 polymer ?
#
loop_
_entity_poly.entity_id
_entity_poly.type
_entity_poly.pdbx_seq_one_letter_code
_entity_poly.pdbx_strand_id
1 'polypeptide(L)'
;MIILPLYALYIWFLAFRWRRTWRGYAVSAAGGLAVLLLAIIGDKYFGGVSDKVDRLDLLKVIFWAEGAAVFFVGTIIASAPRSDGRVRCLYCRYDLSGHAHEQIPVCPECGMPADGFASMRSQRLNPQQAKQAIEMRKKALELEFEDPETAARITRNLAELRAARKGDDEAGRKCVSSEASPAGDAPGGADDQHQQRGPERQAPAQGAELRI
;
A
#
# COMPACT_ATOMS: atom_id res chain seq x y z
N MET A 1 14.96 31.21 18.50
CA MET A 1 15.05 30.94 17.04
C MET A 1 14.48 29.58 16.62
N ILE A 2 14.50 28.52 17.45
CA ILE A 2 13.99 27.18 17.06
C ILE A 2 12.46 27.13 16.82
N ILE A 3 11.69 28.02 17.45
CA ILE A 3 10.21 28.02 17.36
C ILE A 3 9.73 28.31 15.94
N LEU A 4 10.40 29.22 15.21
CA LEU A 4 9.98 29.62 13.86
C LEU A 4 10.14 28.50 12.81
N PRO A 5 11.28 27.76 12.75
CA PRO A 5 11.41 26.57 11.92
C PRO A 5 10.38 25.48 12.23
N LEU A 6 10.11 25.20 13.51
CA LEU A 6 9.10 24.20 13.89
C LEU A 6 7.70 24.62 13.44
N TYR A 7 7.38 25.90 13.57
CA TYR A 7 6.15 26.49 13.05
C TYR A 7 6.04 26.35 11.53
N ALA A 8 7.11 26.68 10.79
CA ALA A 8 7.15 26.55 9.33
C ALA A 8 6.93 25.10 8.89
N LEU A 9 7.61 24.13 9.52
CA LEU A 9 7.42 22.70 9.25
C LEU A 9 5.98 22.24 9.47
N TYR A 10 5.33 22.74 10.53
CA TYR A 10 3.93 22.44 10.80
C TYR A 10 3.01 22.98 9.69
N ILE A 11 3.19 24.25 9.29
CA ILE A 11 2.41 24.84 8.19
C ILE A 11 2.64 24.09 6.87
N TRP A 12 3.89 23.72 6.57
CA TRP A 12 4.22 22.95 5.37
C TRP A 12 3.63 21.53 5.39
N PHE A 13 3.63 20.87 6.56
CA PHE A 13 2.98 19.58 6.73
C PHE A 13 1.47 19.67 6.44
N LEU A 14 0.81 20.71 6.96
CA LEU A 14 -0.61 20.95 6.69
C LEU A 14 -0.87 21.28 5.21
N ALA A 15 -0.05 22.12 4.58
CA ALA A 15 -0.13 22.39 3.14
C ALA A 15 0.05 21.11 2.31
N PHE A 16 0.97 20.23 2.71
CA PHE A 16 1.19 18.93 2.10
C PHE A 16 -0.01 17.97 2.28
N ARG A 17 -0.67 18.03 3.43
CA ARG A 17 -1.87 17.23 3.73
C ARG A 17 -3.08 17.64 2.88
N TRP A 18 -3.17 18.92 2.52
CA TRP A 18 -4.26 19.52 1.72
C TRP A 18 -3.82 19.99 0.33
N ARG A 19 -2.87 19.28 -0.30
CA ARG A 19 -2.41 19.53 -1.68
C ARG A 19 -3.56 19.59 -2.69
N ARG A 20 -3.44 20.53 -3.64
CA ARG A 20 -4.41 20.86 -4.70
C ARG A 20 -5.83 21.17 -4.22
N THR A 21 -5.98 21.61 -2.98
CA THR A 21 -7.27 22.11 -2.47
C THR A 21 -7.12 23.56 -2.04
N TRP A 22 -8.20 24.35 -2.12
CA TRP A 22 -8.21 25.74 -1.65
C TRP A 22 -7.77 25.85 -0.17
N ARG A 23 -8.01 24.80 0.63
CA ARG A 23 -7.58 24.71 2.03
C ARG A 23 -6.06 24.76 2.18
N GLY A 24 -5.30 24.12 1.29
CA GLY A 24 -3.82 24.16 1.33
C GLY A 24 -3.27 25.57 1.08
N TYR A 25 -3.88 26.31 0.14
CA TYR A 25 -3.56 27.71 -0.11
C TYR A 25 -3.96 28.60 1.06
N ALA A 26 -5.15 28.39 1.63
CA ALA A 26 -5.61 29.13 2.81
C ALA A 26 -4.68 28.92 4.01
N VAL A 27 -4.20 27.70 4.26
CA VAL A 27 -3.24 27.41 5.33
C VAL A 27 -1.90 28.09 5.09
N SER A 28 -1.38 28.08 3.85
CA SER A 28 -0.12 28.74 3.50
C SER A 28 -0.22 30.26 3.65
N ALA A 29 -1.33 30.85 3.21
CA ALA A 29 -1.63 32.28 3.35
C ALA A 29 -1.77 32.68 4.82
N ALA A 30 -2.55 31.93 5.61
CA ALA A 30 -2.71 32.17 7.04
C ALA A 30 -1.38 32.03 7.79
N GLY A 31 -0.54 31.04 7.41
CA GLY A 31 0.77 30.82 8.00
C GLY A 31 1.73 31.99 7.77
N GLY A 32 1.85 32.45 6.51
CA GLY A 32 2.65 33.63 6.19
C GLY A 32 2.13 34.91 6.87
N LEU A 33 0.81 35.13 6.83
CA LEU A 33 0.17 36.29 7.46
C LEU A 33 0.40 36.32 8.98
N ALA A 34 0.35 35.17 9.65
CA ALA A 34 0.59 35.08 11.09
C ALA A 34 2.01 35.52 11.47
N VAL A 35 3.03 35.15 10.68
CA VAL A 35 4.42 35.59 10.91
C VAL A 35 4.55 37.10 10.70
N LEU A 36 3.92 37.65 9.66
CA LEU A 36 3.92 39.09 9.39
C LEU A 36 3.20 39.88 10.49
N LEU A 37 2.06 39.40 10.97
CA LEU A 37 1.36 40.00 12.11
C LEU A 37 2.23 39.98 13.36
N LEU A 38 2.96 38.90 13.62
CA LEU A 38 3.88 38.81 14.74
C LEU A 38 5.01 39.84 14.64
N ALA A 39 5.51 40.13 13.42
CA ALA A 39 6.50 41.17 13.18
C ALA A 39 5.96 42.57 13.50
N ILE A 40 4.72 42.88 13.08
CA ILE A 40 4.07 44.18 13.33
C ILE A 40 3.77 44.36 14.82
N ILE A 41 3.25 43.32 15.47
CA ILE A 41 3.01 43.29 16.92
C ILE A 41 4.35 43.49 17.65
N GLY A 42 5.38 42.76 17.24
CA GLY A 42 6.72 42.88 17.81
C GLY A 42 7.24 44.32 17.77
N ASP A 43 7.10 45.00 16.63
CA ASP A 43 7.52 46.39 16.49
C ASP A 43 6.76 47.33 17.44
N LYS A 44 5.44 47.16 17.54
CA LYS A 44 4.60 48.00 18.41
C LYS A 44 4.92 47.85 19.90
N TYR A 45 5.18 46.63 20.37
CA TYR A 45 5.37 46.35 21.80
C TYR A 45 6.82 46.43 22.25
N PHE A 46 7.78 46.10 21.38
CA PHE A 46 9.21 46.11 21.73
C PHE A 46 9.97 47.32 21.18
N GLY A 47 9.42 48.04 20.21
CA GLY A 47 10.05 49.22 19.61
C GLY A 47 10.28 50.38 20.59
N GLY A 48 9.49 50.47 21.68
CA GLY A 48 9.67 51.48 22.72
C GLY A 48 10.77 51.20 23.74
N VAL A 49 11.40 50.02 23.72
CA VAL A 49 12.26 49.52 24.83
C VAL A 49 13.75 49.46 24.43
N SER A 50 14.14 49.85 23.21
CA SER A 50 15.53 49.70 22.76
C SER A 50 16.08 50.91 22.02
N ASP A 51 16.99 51.64 22.68
CA ASP A 51 17.96 52.58 22.09
C ASP A 51 18.95 51.90 21.10
N LYS A 52 18.80 50.60 20.83
CA LYS A 52 19.61 49.84 19.87
C LYS A 52 18.85 49.64 18.56
N VAL A 53 18.64 50.76 17.88
CA VAL A 53 17.87 50.87 16.63
C VAL A 53 18.32 49.84 15.56
N ASP A 54 19.63 49.59 15.44
CA ASP A 54 20.19 48.71 14.40
C ASP A 54 19.79 47.22 14.53
N ARG A 55 19.49 46.73 15.74
CA ARG A 55 19.16 45.31 15.95
C ARG A 55 17.70 44.99 15.62
N LEU A 56 16.83 45.99 15.72
CA LEU A 56 15.40 45.85 15.44
C LEU A 56 15.15 45.71 13.94
N ASP A 57 15.89 46.44 13.11
CA ASP A 57 15.75 46.38 11.66
C ASP A 57 16.17 45.01 11.10
N LEU A 58 17.28 44.44 11.58
CA LEU A 58 17.68 43.10 11.16
C LEU A 58 16.63 42.05 11.53
N LEU A 59 16.03 42.16 12.73
CA LEU A 59 15.00 41.24 13.17
C LEU A 59 13.73 41.35 12.32
N LYS A 60 13.31 42.57 11.96
CA LYS A 60 12.19 42.80 11.03
C LYS A 60 12.45 42.14 9.68
N VAL A 61 13.64 42.32 9.12
CA VAL A 61 14.04 41.71 7.84
C VAL A 61 13.96 40.18 7.94
N ILE A 62 14.42 39.58 9.05
CA ILE A 62 14.34 38.13 9.26
C ILE A 62 12.87 37.65 9.30
N PHE A 63 12.00 38.32 10.07
CA PHE A 63 10.58 37.93 10.13
C PHE A 63 9.86 38.08 8.78
N TRP A 64 10.16 39.15 8.03
CA TRP A 64 9.63 39.34 6.69
C TRP A 64 10.10 38.26 5.73
N ALA A 65 11.39 37.94 5.74
CA ALA A 65 11.97 36.88 4.92
C ALA A 65 11.39 35.50 5.27
N GLU A 66 11.22 35.19 6.55
CA GLU A 66 10.61 33.94 6.99
C GLU A 66 9.12 33.87 6.63
N GLY A 67 8.35 34.94 6.83
CA GLY A 67 6.95 34.99 6.44
C GLY A 67 6.76 34.78 4.94
N ALA A 68 7.60 35.42 4.12
CA ALA A 68 7.63 35.22 2.67
C ALA A 68 8.02 33.79 2.30
N ALA A 69 9.03 33.21 2.95
CA ALA A 69 9.47 31.84 2.72
C ALA A 69 8.39 30.81 3.07
N VAL A 70 7.72 30.96 4.22
CA VAL A 70 6.61 30.10 4.64
C VAL A 70 5.48 30.15 3.63
N PHE A 71 5.10 31.35 3.19
CA PHE A 71 4.05 31.53 2.19
C PHE A 71 4.42 30.92 0.83
N PHE A 72 5.61 31.22 0.32
CA PHE A 72 6.07 30.80 -1.00
C PHE A 72 6.26 29.28 -1.07
N VAL A 73 7.00 28.71 -0.11
CA VAL A 73 7.24 27.26 -0.04
C VAL A 73 5.92 26.53 0.22
N GLY A 74 5.07 27.03 1.12
CA GLY A 74 3.74 26.46 1.37
C GLY A 74 2.88 26.43 0.10
N THR A 75 2.91 27.50 -0.71
CA THR A 75 2.18 27.59 -1.98
C THR A 75 2.74 26.62 -3.03
N ILE A 76 4.05 26.46 -3.12
CA ILE A 76 4.69 25.44 -3.97
C ILE A 76 4.23 24.04 -3.54
N ILE A 77 4.26 23.75 -2.25
CA ILE A 77 3.80 22.46 -1.72
C ILE A 77 2.32 22.25 -2.06
N ALA A 78 1.48 23.25 -1.85
CA ALA A 78 0.04 23.18 -2.11
C ALA A 78 -0.29 22.99 -3.61
N SER A 79 0.52 23.54 -4.51
CA SER A 79 0.38 23.39 -5.97
C SER A 79 0.95 22.09 -6.51
N ALA A 80 1.78 21.39 -5.72
CA ALA A 80 2.37 20.11 -6.11
C ALA A 80 1.29 19.10 -6.54
N PRO A 81 1.50 18.37 -7.66
CA PRO A 81 0.57 17.36 -8.11
C PRO A 81 0.34 16.30 -7.03
N ARG A 82 -0.93 15.98 -6.80
CA ARG A 82 -1.29 14.86 -5.95
C ARG A 82 -1.04 13.61 -6.78
N SER A 83 -0.05 12.79 -6.40
CA SER A 83 0.19 11.52 -7.10
C SER A 83 -1.12 10.74 -7.13
N ASP A 84 -1.60 10.48 -8.33
CA ASP A 84 -2.98 10.20 -8.70
C ASP A 84 -3.40 8.78 -8.27
N GLY A 85 -2.64 8.13 -7.38
CA GLY A 85 -2.67 6.68 -7.25
C GLY A 85 -2.11 5.99 -8.50
N ARG A 86 -1.23 6.67 -9.23
CA ARG A 86 -0.57 6.13 -10.43
C ARG A 86 0.05 4.76 -10.11
N VAL A 87 -0.12 3.84 -11.05
CA VAL A 87 0.43 2.48 -11.01
C VAL A 87 1.93 2.59 -10.74
N ARG A 88 2.36 2.13 -9.57
CA ARG A 88 3.77 2.08 -9.17
C ARG A 88 4.16 0.63 -9.03
N CYS A 89 5.37 0.28 -9.43
CA CYS A 89 5.87 -1.07 -9.21
C CYS A 89 5.90 -1.38 -7.70
N LEU A 90 5.30 -2.49 -7.27
CA LEU A 90 5.28 -2.88 -5.84
C LEU A 90 6.66 -3.23 -5.27
N TYR A 91 7.63 -3.56 -6.13
CA TYR A 91 8.98 -3.95 -5.74
C TYR A 91 9.95 -2.75 -5.69
N CYS A 92 10.19 -2.09 -6.82
CA CYS A 92 11.17 -1.01 -6.91
C CYS A 92 10.56 0.41 -6.80
N ARG A 93 9.22 0.52 -6.75
CA ARG A 93 8.47 1.79 -6.70
C ARG A 93 8.65 2.70 -7.92
N TYR A 94 9.16 2.18 -9.03
CA TYR A 94 9.21 2.89 -10.30
C TYR A 94 7.81 3.35 -10.74
N ASP A 95 7.72 4.56 -11.31
CA ASP A 95 6.47 5.14 -11.79
C ASP A 95 6.11 4.52 -13.16
N LEU A 96 5.07 3.69 -13.18
CA LEU A 96 4.60 3.00 -14.39
C LEU A 96 3.53 3.81 -15.12
N SER A 97 3.31 5.08 -14.76
CA SER A 97 2.28 5.88 -15.39
C SER A 97 2.46 6.14 -16.88
N GLY A 98 3.70 6.09 -17.38
CA GLY A 98 3.98 6.13 -18.82
C GLY A 98 3.55 4.88 -19.58
N HIS A 99 3.28 3.77 -18.88
CA HIS A 99 2.94 2.45 -19.45
C HIS A 99 1.50 2.05 -19.11
N ALA A 100 0.65 3.00 -18.68
CA ALA A 100 -0.71 2.73 -18.22
C ALA A 100 -1.64 2.18 -19.32
N HIS A 101 -1.25 2.26 -20.59
CA HIS A 101 -2.01 1.69 -21.72
C HIS A 101 -1.78 0.19 -21.93
N GLU A 102 -0.74 -0.39 -21.33
CA GLU A 102 -0.51 -1.83 -21.39
C GLU A 102 -1.42 -2.56 -20.39
N GLN A 103 -2.00 -3.69 -20.81
CA GLN A 103 -2.91 -4.47 -19.97
C GLN A 103 -2.23 -4.96 -18.68
N ILE A 104 -0.93 -5.22 -18.73
CA ILE A 104 -0.10 -5.63 -17.58
C ILE A 104 1.26 -4.93 -17.74
N PRO A 105 1.44 -3.70 -17.22
CA PRO A 105 2.69 -2.99 -17.39
C PRO A 105 3.81 -3.75 -16.66
N VAL A 106 4.85 -4.14 -17.41
CA VAL A 106 6.05 -4.77 -16.84
C VAL A 106 7.01 -3.67 -16.45
N CYS A 107 7.56 -3.74 -15.23
CA CYS A 107 8.51 -2.74 -14.79
C CYS A 107 9.84 -2.87 -15.58
N PRO A 108 10.33 -1.80 -16.21
CA PRO A 108 11.58 -1.86 -17.00
C PRO A 108 12.82 -2.04 -16.12
N GLU A 109 12.77 -1.64 -14.85
CA GLU A 109 13.90 -1.74 -13.93
C GLU A 109 14.08 -3.15 -13.35
N CYS A 110 12.98 -3.79 -12.89
CA CYS A 110 13.04 -5.06 -12.18
C CYS A 110 12.42 -6.24 -12.93
N GLY A 111 11.78 -6.00 -14.08
CA GLY A 111 11.10 -7.03 -14.87
C GLY A 111 9.82 -7.58 -14.24
N MET A 112 9.39 -7.07 -13.08
CA MET A 112 8.21 -7.55 -12.38
C MET A 112 6.93 -6.86 -12.89
N PRO A 113 5.81 -7.59 -13.04
CA PRO A 113 4.53 -7.00 -13.45
C PRO A 113 3.96 -6.08 -12.37
N ALA A 114 3.25 -5.02 -12.78
CA ALA A 114 2.75 -3.96 -11.91
C ALA A 114 1.77 -4.43 -10.83
N ASP A 115 0.99 -5.47 -11.12
CA ASP A 115 0.03 -6.11 -10.21
C ASP A 115 0.69 -7.15 -9.30
N GLY A 116 2.02 -7.31 -9.37
CA GLY A 116 2.77 -8.36 -8.71
C GLY A 116 2.41 -9.74 -9.26
N PHE A 117 2.43 -10.79 -8.43
CA PHE A 117 2.04 -12.14 -8.84
C PHE A 117 0.51 -12.36 -8.89
N ALA A 118 -0.31 -11.31 -8.81
CA ALA A 118 -1.76 -11.45 -8.77
C ALA A 118 -2.32 -12.04 -10.08
N SER A 119 -1.90 -11.52 -11.24
CA SER A 119 -2.21 -12.08 -12.56
C SER A 119 -1.73 -13.53 -12.71
N MET A 120 -0.51 -13.84 -12.30
CA MET A 120 0.00 -15.23 -12.33
C MET A 120 -0.81 -16.18 -11.45
N ARG A 121 -1.29 -15.70 -10.30
CA ARG A 121 -2.16 -16.50 -9.42
C ARG A 121 -3.50 -16.78 -10.09
N SER A 122 -4.06 -15.81 -10.81
CA SER A 122 -5.31 -16.00 -11.57
C SER A 122 -5.14 -16.98 -12.74
N GLN A 123 -4.00 -16.98 -13.43
CA GLN A 123 -3.72 -17.94 -14.52
C GLN A 123 -3.58 -19.39 -14.04
N ARG A 124 -3.06 -19.61 -12.82
CA ARG A 124 -3.01 -20.97 -12.24
C ARG A 124 -4.37 -21.52 -11.81
N LEU A 125 -5.40 -20.66 -11.77
CA LEU A 125 -6.73 -20.97 -11.25
C LEU A 125 -7.78 -20.88 -12.36
N ASN A 126 -7.52 -21.39 -13.57
CA ASN A 126 -8.64 -21.76 -14.43
C ASN A 126 -9.10 -23.19 -14.04
N PRO A 127 -10.12 -23.33 -13.15
CA PRO A 127 -10.58 -24.64 -12.72
C PRO A 127 -11.11 -25.49 -13.87
N GLN A 128 -11.53 -24.89 -14.99
CA GLN A 128 -11.98 -25.63 -16.16
C GLN A 128 -10.81 -26.28 -16.90
N GLN A 129 -9.70 -25.58 -17.09
CA GLN A 129 -8.50 -26.17 -17.69
C GLN A 129 -7.91 -27.27 -16.82
N ALA A 130 -7.90 -27.08 -15.49
CA ALA A 130 -7.49 -28.12 -14.55
C ALA A 130 -8.39 -29.36 -14.64
N LYS A 131 -9.73 -29.17 -14.69
CA LYS A 131 -10.69 -30.27 -14.87
C LYS A 131 -10.49 -30.99 -16.20
N GLN A 132 -10.32 -30.27 -17.30
CA GLN A 132 -10.08 -30.86 -18.63
C GLN A 132 -8.78 -31.67 -18.66
N ALA A 133 -7.70 -31.18 -18.06
CA ALA A 133 -6.45 -31.90 -17.98
C ALA A 133 -6.58 -33.22 -17.17
N ILE A 134 -7.31 -33.18 -16.06
CA ILE A 134 -7.60 -34.38 -15.25
C ILE A 134 -8.45 -35.37 -16.06
N GLU A 135 -9.48 -34.89 -16.78
CA GLU A 135 -10.35 -35.74 -17.58
C GLU A 135 -9.61 -36.40 -18.76
N MET A 136 -8.75 -35.65 -19.45
CA MET A 136 -7.91 -36.20 -20.52
C MET A 136 -6.95 -37.25 -19.99
N ARG A 137 -6.32 -37.00 -18.84
CA ARG A 137 -5.43 -37.98 -18.21
C ARG A 137 -6.18 -39.24 -17.76
N LYS A 138 -7.42 -39.08 -17.28
CA LYS A 138 -8.29 -40.21 -16.92
C LYS A 138 -8.61 -41.07 -18.16
N LYS A 139 -9.01 -40.44 -19.28
CA LYS A 139 -9.28 -41.14 -20.55
C LYS A 139 -8.02 -41.81 -21.11
N ALA A 140 -6.86 -41.17 -21.00
CA ALA A 140 -5.59 -41.75 -21.43
C ALA A 140 -5.25 -43.01 -20.62
N LEU A 141 -5.44 -42.97 -19.29
CA LEU A 141 -5.27 -44.15 -18.45
C LEU A 141 -6.29 -45.25 -18.81
N GLU A 142 -7.55 -44.91 -19.05
CA GLU A 142 -8.57 -45.88 -19.48
C GLU A 142 -8.21 -46.57 -20.80
N LEU A 143 -7.56 -45.87 -21.74
CA LEU A 143 -7.07 -46.43 -23.00
C LEU A 143 -5.78 -47.25 -22.86
N GLU A 144 -4.87 -46.87 -21.96
CA GLU A 144 -3.64 -47.63 -21.69
C GLU A 144 -3.90 -48.96 -20.96
N PHE A 145 -5.06 -49.10 -20.30
CA PHE A 145 -5.46 -50.29 -19.54
C PHE A 145 -6.52 -51.15 -20.27
N GLU A 146 -6.35 -51.39 -21.58
CA GLU A 146 -7.13 -52.41 -22.29
C GLU A 146 -6.81 -53.85 -21.83
N ASP A 147 -5.68 -54.06 -21.13
CA ASP A 147 -5.38 -55.33 -20.50
C ASP A 147 -5.89 -55.38 -19.04
N PRO A 148 -6.96 -56.14 -18.75
CA PRO A 148 -7.54 -56.26 -17.41
C PRO A 148 -6.55 -56.83 -16.39
N GLU A 149 -5.55 -57.59 -16.83
CA GLU A 149 -4.56 -58.20 -15.95
C GLU A 149 -3.58 -57.15 -15.39
N THR A 150 -3.18 -56.19 -16.21
CA THR A 150 -2.31 -55.08 -15.80
C THR A 150 -3.05 -54.12 -14.84
N ALA A 151 -4.34 -53.85 -15.08
CA ALA A 151 -5.16 -53.05 -14.18
C ALA A 151 -5.32 -53.70 -12.78
N ALA A 152 -5.52 -55.02 -12.74
CA ALA A 152 -5.58 -55.79 -11.49
C ALA A 152 -4.25 -55.80 -10.73
N ARG A 153 -3.11 -55.77 -11.44
CA ARG A 153 -1.78 -55.74 -10.82
C ARG A 153 -1.48 -54.37 -10.20
N ILE A 154 -1.84 -53.28 -10.88
CA ILE A 154 -1.61 -51.92 -10.37
C ILE A 154 -2.51 -51.60 -9.18
N THR A 155 -3.76 -52.03 -9.20
CA THR A 155 -4.66 -51.88 -8.05
C THR A 155 -4.14 -52.62 -6.81
N ARG A 156 -3.56 -53.80 -6.99
CA ARG A 156 -2.89 -54.55 -5.90
C ARG A 156 -1.68 -53.79 -5.33
N ASN A 157 -0.78 -53.32 -6.21
CA ASN A 157 0.39 -52.55 -5.80
C ASN A 157 0.02 -51.23 -5.08
N LEU A 158 -1.02 -50.54 -5.55
CA LEU A 158 -1.53 -49.32 -4.90
C LEU A 158 -2.15 -49.61 -3.53
N ALA A 159 -2.81 -50.75 -3.35
CA ALA A 159 -3.33 -51.17 -2.06
C ALA A 159 -2.21 -51.48 -1.06
N GLU A 160 -1.15 -52.17 -1.51
CA GLU A 160 0.05 -52.45 -0.71
C GLU A 160 0.76 -51.15 -0.29
N LEU A 161 0.95 -50.21 -1.21
CA LEU A 161 1.56 -48.90 -0.90
C LEU A 161 0.72 -48.08 0.10
N ARG A 162 -0.61 -48.11 -0.01
CA ARG A 162 -1.49 -47.44 0.96
C ARG A 162 -1.43 -48.10 2.34
N ALA A 163 -1.35 -49.43 2.41
CA ALA A 163 -1.22 -50.15 3.66
C ALA A 163 0.12 -49.83 4.36
N ALA A 164 1.22 -49.78 3.59
CA ALA A 164 2.54 -49.41 4.09
C ALA A 164 2.55 -47.98 4.66
N ARG A 165 2.01 -47.00 3.91
CA ARG A 165 1.97 -45.59 4.35
C ARG A 165 1.13 -45.38 5.62
N LYS A 166 0.05 -46.14 5.79
CA LYS A 166 -0.79 -46.05 7.00
C LYS A 166 -0.04 -46.53 8.24
N GLY A 167 0.88 -47.50 8.09
CA GLY A 167 1.78 -47.93 9.17
C GLY A 167 2.77 -46.84 9.59
N ASP A 168 3.33 -46.12 8.63
CA ASP A 168 4.31 -45.04 8.89
C ASP A 168 3.65 -43.83 9.58
N ASP A 169 2.42 -43.47 9.20
CA ASP A 169 1.65 -42.37 9.81
C ASP A 169 1.20 -42.71 11.25
N GLU A 170 1.04 -43.98 11.60
CA GLU A 170 0.76 -44.43 12.97
C GLU A 170 2.04 -44.50 13.82
N ALA A 171 3.18 -44.91 13.24
CA ALA A 171 4.47 -44.88 13.89
C ALA A 171 4.93 -43.44 14.20
N GLY A 172 4.78 -42.52 13.25
CA GLY A 172 5.13 -41.10 13.43
C GLY A 172 4.30 -40.39 14.50
N ARG A 173 3.02 -40.75 14.66
CA ARG A 173 2.14 -40.15 15.70
C ARG A 173 2.53 -40.55 17.13
N LYS A 174 3.12 -41.73 17.33
CA LYS A 174 3.60 -42.18 18.65
C LYS A 174 4.87 -41.45 19.09
N CYS A 175 5.73 -41.03 18.15
CA CYS A 175 6.96 -40.29 18.47
C CYS A 175 6.70 -38.82 18.85
N VAL A 176 5.68 -38.17 18.29
CA VAL A 176 5.39 -36.74 18.56
C VAL A 176 4.68 -36.51 19.90
N SER A 177 4.18 -37.57 20.55
CA SER A 177 3.39 -37.45 21.78
C SER A 177 4.22 -37.43 23.09
N SER A 178 5.55 -37.60 23.04
CA SER A 178 6.40 -37.64 24.27
C SER A 178 7.22 -36.38 24.56
N GLU A 179 7.15 -35.33 23.73
CA GLU A 179 7.93 -34.09 23.93
C GLU A 179 7.04 -32.84 24.15
N ALA A 180 5.86 -33.02 24.75
CA ALA A 180 5.06 -31.89 25.25
C ALA A 180 5.63 -31.41 26.60
N SER A 181 6.70 -30.62 26.53
CA SER A 181 7.27 -29.87 27.64
C SER A 181 6.33 -28.71 28.07
N PRO A 182 6.08 -28.49 29.37
CA PRO A 182 5.22 -27.40 29.83
C PRO A 182 6.04 -26.10 29.91
N ALA A 183 5.86 -25.24 28.91
CA ALA A 183 6.25 -23.83 28.96
C ALA A 183 5.12 -23.05 28.29
N GLY A 184 4.55 -22.01 28.83
CA GLY A 184 4.84 -21.17 29.97
C GLY A 184 3.96 -19.95 29.76
N ASP A 185 3.30 -19.49 30.81
CA ASP A 185 2.32 -18.40 30.75
C ASP A 185 2.93 -17.14 30.11
N ALA A 186 2.28 -16.65 29.05
CA ALA A 186 2.53 -15.31 28.51
C ALA A 186 1.19 -14.54 28.44
N PRO A 187 1.18 -13.26 28.86
CA PRO A 187 -0.03 -12.53 29.21
C PRO A 187 -0.71 -11.89 28.00
N GLY A 188 -1.97 -11.53 28.22
CA GLY A 188 -2.94 -11.10 27.22
C GLY A 188 -2.49 -9.95 26.32
N GLY A 189 -2.73 -10.14 25.02
CA GLY A 189 -2.75 -9.10 24.00
C GLY A 189 -4.19 -8.87 23.57
N ALA A 190 -4.58 -7.59 23.65
CA ALA A 190 -5.94 -7.08 23.59
C ALA A 190 -6.67 -7.30 22.26
N ASP A 191 -8.00 -7.26 22.39
CA ASP A 191 -9.01 -7.19 21.36
C ASP A 191 -8.68 -6.19 20.23
N ASP A 192 -8.52 -6.68 19.01
CA ASP A 192 -8.73 -5.89 17.79
C ASP A 192 -9.86 -6.53 16.98
N GLN A 193 -11.09 -6.27 17.45
CA GLN A 193 -12.30 -6.54 16.69
C GLN A 193 -12.46 -5.54 15.55
N HIS A 194 -12.86 -6.07 14.40
CA HIS A 194 -13.69 -5.40 13.40
C HIS A 194 -13.15 -4.14 12.70
N GLN A 195 -12.64 -4.31 11.48
CA GLN A 195 -13.27 -3.64 10.33
C GLN A 195 -12.91 -4.25 8.97
N GLN A 196 -13.54 -5.39 8.65
CA GLN A 196 -13.68 -5.83 7.25
C GLN A 196 -14.86 -5.09 6.62
N ARG A 197 -14.63 -3.90 6.05
CA ARG A 197 -15.55 -3.31 5.07
C ARG A 197 -15.20 -3.89 3.70
N GLY A 198 -16.04 -4.80 3.21
CA GLY A 198 -15.96 -5.31 1.85
C GLY A 198 -16.25 -4.18 0.83
N PRO A 199 -15.64 -4.22 -0.36
CA PRO A 199 -15.93 -3.27 -1.43
C PRO A 199 -17.32 -3.55 -2.01
N GLU A 200 -18.21 -2.60 -1.79
CA GLU A 200 -19.53 -2.49 -2.41
C GLU A 200 -19.36 -2.42 -3.93
N ARG A 201 -19.78 -3.46 -4.65
CA ARG A 201 -19.78 -3.51 -6.12
C ARG A 201 -20.86 -2.55 -6.63
N GLN A 202 -20.46 -1.34 -7.03
CA GLN A 202 -21.31 -0.47 -7.83
C GLN A 202 -21.48 -1.08 -9.22
N ALA A 203 -22.72 -1.43 -9.55
CA ALA A 203 -23.12 -1.86 -10.88
C ALA A 203 -22.98 -0.69 -11.87
N PRO A 204 -22.52 -0.94 -13.12
CA PRO A 204 -22.49 0.09 -14.15
C PRO A 204 -23.93 0.46 -14.56
N ALA A 205 -24.26 1.75 -14.45
CA ALA A 205 -25.49 2.32 -14.97
C ALA A 205 -25.53 2.16 -16.50
N GLN A 206 -26.45 1.33 -16.97
CA GLN A 206 -26.82 1.24 -18.38
C GLN A 206 -27.81 2.36 -18.72
N GLY A 207 -27.61 2.98 -19.88
CA GLY A 207 -28.69 3.63 -20.62
C GLY A 207 -28.72 5.16 -20.57
N ALA A 208 -28.00 5.80 -21.49
CA ALA A 208 -28.40 7.09 -22.02
C ALA A 208 -28.60 6.91 -23.54
N GLU A 209 -29.86 6.78 -23.94
CA GLU A 209 -30.32 6.86 -25.33
C GLU A 209 -29.88 8.20 -25.96
N LEU A 210 -29.15 8.12 -27.08
CA LEU A 210 -29.07 9.22 -28.03
C LEU A 210 -30.39 9.24 -28.84
N ARG A 211 -31.19 10.30 -28.69
CA ARG A 211 -32.14 10.71 -29.72
C ARG A 211 -31.41 11.62 -30.71
N ILE A 212 -31.45 11.22 -31.98
CA ILE A 212 -31.07 12.01 -33.15
C ILE A 212 -32.26 12.89 -33.54
#